data_AF-A0A396ZSI1-F1
#
_entry.id   AF-A0A396ZSI1-F1
#
_cell.length_a   1.000
_cell.length_b   1.000
_cell.length_c   1.000
_cell.angle_alpha   90.00
_cell.angle_beta   90.00
_cell.angle_gamma   90.00
#
_symmetry.space_group_name_H-M   'P 1'
#
loop_
_entity.id
_entity.type
_entity.pdbx_description
1 polymer ?
#
loop_
_entity_poly.entity_id
_entity_poly.type
_entity_poly.pdbx_seq_one_letter_code
_entity_poly.pdbx_strand_id
1 'polypeptide(L)'
;MSRRDHNDQSNYSYGASKRGREDDNERDVKRRRGDNGDPFRGCRGIFAWEDEPDPTWKAAVESHGGGVPKFATKGECEEFVQKHCAPGSNPDFRNLQHIFTMLVTWTQIAKILIPAMEKVDKDYPFKAPADLGVRNDNRFHDTDVEKGIKWRMDLPFHRETNRESTMHTLKYLFFHMRCGILVMIRNGRVVLFAPFANKDYENNWSEYLKFDSDDGTFEAYYGEKRNHYRRENIIRDVRKWWANGNIICNEHCKDSRRHEETQYWGDQFLSQLRDMYYLLFDGQLSNLSEPYGFLFDRDDKDPSQDLPLEQFKYNSWKKEPEFHHMVHPVPYLDAQITAWNLRDKKIAGHPMTFLRKDKFKGRGEFTAGKEHYIPMYEQSKFKYILYVEGHCAANRYAFLMRLGSVILKVSSKCVADEM
;
A
#
# COMPACT_ATOMS: atom_id res chain seq x y z
N MET A 1 -17.91 23.37 64.54
CA MET A 1 -17.29 22.03 64.61
C MET A 1 -16.60 21.78 63.28
N SER A 2 -15.49 22.47 63.03
CA SER A 2 -14.08 22.10 63.24
C SER A 2 -13.46 21.45 61.99
N ARG A 3 -12.63 22.27 61.34
CA ARG A 3 -11.60 21.93 60.35
C ARG A 3 -10.56 20.95 60.92
N ARG A 4 -9.89 20.23 60.02
CA ARG A 4 -8.47 19.80 60.02
C ARG A 4 -8.24 19.20 58.62
N ASP A 5 -7.63 19.93 57.69
CA ASP A 5 -6.18 20.04 57.48
C ASP A 5 -5.46 18.69 57.50
N HIS A 6 -5.03 18.23 56.32
CA HIS A 6 -3.71 17.64 56.15
C HIS A 6 -3.14 17.99 54.78
N ASN A 7 -2.19 18.93 54.83
CA ASN A 7 -1.06 19.01 53.93
C ASN A 7 -0.38 17.64 53.81
N ASP A 8 0.01 17.27 52.59
CA ASP A 8 1.34 16.71 52.39
C ASP A 8 1.90 17.14 51.03
N GLN A 9 2.58 18.27 51.06
CA GLN A 9 3.64 18.60 50.12
C GLN A 9 4.85 17.75 50.50
N SER A 10 5.27 16.83 49.64
CA SER A 10 6.64 16.32 49.70
C SER A 10 7.25 16.26 48.29
N ASN A 11 8.03 17.31 48.02
CA ASN A 11 9.30 17.31 47.30
C ASN A 11 9.47 16.32 46.14
N TYR A 12 9.13 16.78 44.94
CA TYR A 12 9.83 16.35 43.72
C TYR A 12 11.25 16.93 43.73
N SER A 13 12.16 16.18 44.37
CA SER A 13 13.59 16.36 44.23
C SER A 13 14.00 16.02 42.79
N TYR A 14 14.50 17.02 42.06
CA TYR A 14 15.30 16.85 40.86
C TYR A 14 16.60 16.12 41.24
N GLY A 15 16.59 14.80 41.13
CA GLY A 15 17.77 13.94 41.26
C GLY A 15 18.06 13.26 39.93
N ALA A 16 19.13 13.69 39.26
CA ALA A 16 19.58 13.11 38.01
C ALA A 16 19.96 11.63 38.17
N SER A 17 19.34 10.74 37.39
CA SER A 17 19.96 9.47 37.00
C SER A 17 19.61 9.13 35.54
N LYS A 18 20.21 9.90 34.63
CA LYS A 18 20.47 9.42 33.26
C LYS A 18 21.49 8.28 33.37
N ARG A 19 21.03 7.02 33.39
CA ARG A 19 21.74 5.81 32.93
C ARG A 19 20.93 4.57 33.33
N GLY A 20 20.62 3.71 32.36
CA GLY A 20 20.32 2.31 32.65
C GLY A 20 18.92 1.78 32.33
N ARG A 21 18.31 2.16 31.20
CA ARG A 21 17.19 1.37 30.63
C ARG A 21 17.27 1.14 29.12
N GLU A 22 17.88 2.05 28.35
CA GLU A 22 18.16 1.81 26.92
C GLU A 22 19.27 0.76 26.70
N ASP A 23 20.21 0.68 27.64
CA ASP A 23 21.36 -0.22 27.57
C ASP A 23 21.00 -1.70 27.75
N ASP A 24 19.95 -2.03 28.51
CA ASP A 24 19.66 -3.42 28.85
C ASP A 24 19.05 -4.18 27.65
N ASN A 25 18.24 -3.52 26.83
CA ASN A 25 17.77 -4.08 25.55
C ASN A 25 18.91 -4.26 24.54
N GLU A 26 19.85 -3.31 24.48
CA GLU A 26 20.98 -3.41 23.55
C GLU A 26 21.99 -4.48 23.99
N ARG A 27 22.20 -4.66 25.31
CA ARG A 27 23.06 -5.70 25.88
C ARG A 27 22.46 -7.09 25.75
N ASP A 28 21.14 -7.25 25.88
CA ASP A 28 20.47 -8.55 25.66
C ASP A 28 20.45 -8.97 24.18
N VAL A 29 20.34 -8.00 23.26
CA VAL A 29 20.49 -8.23 21.81
C VAL A 29 21.94 -8.56 21.44
N LYS A 30 22.93 -7.92 22.07
CA LYS A 30 24.37 -8.22 21.87
C LYS A 30 24.78 -9.56 22.48
N ARG A 31 24.24 -9.97 23.63
CA ARG A 31 24.55 -11.26 24.29
C ARG A 31 24.01 -12.49 23.56
N ARG A 32 23.00 -12.35 22.70
CA ARG A 32 22.45 -13.47 21.90
C ARG A 32 23.05 -13.59 20.50
N ARG A 33 23.86 -12.62 20.06
CA ARG A 33 24.65 -12.69 18.83
C ARG A 33 26.02 -13.29 19.15
N GLY A 34 26.04 -14.60 19.40
CA GLY A 34 27.25 -15.38 19.17
C GLY A 34 27.62 -15.32 17.69
N ASP A 35 28.92 -15.27 17.41
CA ASP A 35 29.54 -15.19 16.08
C ASP A 35 28.86 -16.06 15.00
N ASN A 36 28.76 -15.50 13.79
CA ASN A 36 28.35 -16.13 12.51
C ASN A 36 26.91 -16.66 12.37
N GLY A 37 25.93 -16.02 13.01
CA GLY A 37 24.51 -16.32 12.78
C GLY A 37 23.99 -15.80 11.43
N ASP A 38 23.14 -16.61 10.77
CA ASP A 38 22.36 -16.21 9.60
C ASP A 38 21.63 -14.87 9.85
N PRO A 39 21.93 -13.78 9.10
CA PRO A 39 21.33 -12.46 9.31
C PRO A 39 19.81 -12.45 9.07
N PHE A 40 19.27 -13.46 8.40
CA PHE A 40 17.86 -13.58 8.08
C PHE A 40 17.06 -14.34 9.14
N ARG A 41 17.72 -14.91 10.16
CA ARG A 41 17.09 -15.73 11.18
C ARG A 41 15.95 -14.98 11.88
N GLY A 42 14.76 -15.59 11.90
CA GLY A 42 13.56 -15.04 12.52
C GLY A 42 12.86 -13.96 11.69
N CYS A 43 13.37 -13.66 10.49
CA CYS A 43 12.57 -12.99 9.47
C CYS A 43 11.76 -14.03 8.70
N ARG A 44 10.60 -13.62 8.19
CA ARG A 44 9.72 -14.44 7.38
C ARG A 44 9.28 -13.70 6.12
N GLY A 45 9.24 -14.41 5.00
CA GLY A 45 8.71 -13.93 3.75
C GLY A 45 9.52 -12.78 3.12
N ILE A 46 10.82 -12.66 3.41
CA ILE A 46 11.70 -11.71 2.70
C ILE A 46 12.07 -12.27 1.31
N PHE A 47 12.34 -13.57 1.23
CA PHE A 47 12.74 -14.24 -0.01
C PHE A 47 11.53 -14.89 -0.70
N ALA A 48 11.77 -15.41 -1.92
CA ALA A 48 10.86 -16.34 -2.57
C ALA A 48 10.53 -17.53 -1.65
N TRP A 49 9.43 -18.23 -1.94
CA TRP A 49 8.99 -19.33 -1.07
C TRP A 49 9.98 -20.51 -1.10
N GLU A 50 10.54 -20.78 -2.27
CA GLU A 50 11.56 -21.79 -2.51
C GLU A 50 12.80 -21.53 -1.68
N ASP A 51 13.15 -20.25 -1.52
CA ASP A 51 14.34 -19.75 -0.86
C ASP A 51 14.09 -19.35 0.60
N GLU A 52 12.88 -19.57 1.14
CA GLU A 52 12.52 -19.20 2.50
C GLU A 52 13.44 -19.88 3.53
N PRO A 53 14.26 -19.12 4.28
CA PRO A 53 15.24 -19.68 5.19
C PRO A 53 14.64 -20.19 6.50
N ASP A 54 13.44 -19.73 6.91
CA ASP A 54 12.78 -20.24 8.12
C ASP A 54 11.95 -21.49 7.81
N PRO A 55 12.39 -22.70 8.22
CA PRO A 55 11.67 -23.94 7.92
C PRO A 55 10.30 -24.03 8.61
N THR A 56 10.13 -23.36 9.76
CA THR A 56 8.86 -23.34 10.48
C THR A 56 7.83 -22.51 9.73
N TRP A 57 8.26 -21.34 9.25
CA TRP A 57 7.42 -20.48 8.43
C TRP A 57 7.12 -21.11 7.07
N LYS A 58 8.13 -21.69 6.42
CA LYS A 58 7.97 -22.38 5.13
C LYS A 58 6.90 -23.47 5.22
N ALA A 59 6.96 -24.33 6.24
CA ALA A 59 5.97 -25.38 6.48
C ALA A 59 4.57 -24.82 6.78
N ALA A 60 4.48 -23.71 7.53
CA ALA A 60 3.19 -23.07 7.85
C ALA A 60 2.49 -22.53 6.59
N VAL A 61 3.24 -21.97 5.65
CA VAL A 61 2.69 -21.42 4.40
C VAL A 61 2.46 -22.50 3.35
N GLU A 62 3.28 -23.56 3.34
CA GLU A 62 3.14 -24.69 2.41
C GLU A 62 1.77 -25.38 2.55
N SER A 63 1.26 -25.53 3.77
CA SER A 63 -0.10 -26.05 4.02
C SER A 63 -1.23 -25.15 3.49
N HIS A 64 -0.92 -23.94 3.04
CA HIS A 64 -1.85 -22.93 2.52
C HIS A 64 -1.50 -22.48 1.09
N GLY A 65 -0.84 -23.34 0.31
CA GLY A 65 -0.59 -23.14 -1.12
C GLY A 65 0.80 -22.61 -1.49
N GLY A 66 1.68 -22.35 -0.52
CA GLY A 66 3.04 -21.86 -0.77
C GLY A 66 3.09 -20.36 -1.13
N GLY A 67 4.14 -19.65 -0.68
CA GLY A 67 4.32 -18.22 -0.93
C GLY A 67 3.45 -17.30 -0.09
N VAL A 68 2.25 -16.98 -0.58
CA VAL A 68 1.29 -16.12 0.14
C VAL A 68 0.16 -17.01 0.67
N PRO A 69 -0.03 -17.11 2.00
CA PRO A 69 -1.03 -18.00 2.55
C PRO A 69 -2.45 -17.57 2.14
N LYS A 70 -3.23 -18.54 1.65
CA LYS A 70 -4.62 -18.35 1.20
C LYS A 70 -5.53 -19.22 2.06
N PHE A 71 -6.70 -18.68 2.39
CA PHE A 71 -7.65 -19.31 3.33
C PHE A 71 -9.02 -19.44 2.65
N ALA A 72 -9.69 -20.56 2.86
CA ALA A 72 -11.05 -20.78 2.37
C ALA A 72 -12.07 -20.01 3.22
N THR A 73 -11.78 -19.84 4.52
CA THR A 73 -12.67 -19.17 5.46
C THR A 73 -11.97 -18.08 6.26
N LYS A 74 -12.78 -17.16 6.82
CA LYS A 74 -12.31 -16.17 7.78
C LYS A 74 -11.72 -16.83 9.04
N GLY A 75 -12.34 -17.92 9.51
CA GLY A 75 -11.90 -18.63 10.71
C GLY A 75 -10.49 -19.22 10.56
N GLU A 76 -10.21 -19.88 9.43
CA GLU A 76 -8.87 -20.37 9.10
C GLU A 76 -7.81 -19.26 9.10
N CYS A 77 -8.15 -18.10 8.53
CA CYS A 77 -7.27 -16.94 8.54
C CYS A 77 -7.00 -16.44 9.96
N GLU A 78 -8.04 -16.34 10.81
CA GLU A 78 -7.90 -15.93 12.21
C GLU A 78 -7.01 -16.91 13.00
N GLU A 79 -7.22 -18.22 12.83
CA GLU A 79 -6.39 -19.27 13.45
C GLU A 79 -4.93 -19.18 13.00
N PHE A 80 -4.70 -19.02 11.69
CA PHE A 80 -3.36 -18.87 11.15
C PHE A 80 -2.65 -17.63 11.72
N VAL A 81 -3.34 -16.48 11.75
CA VAL A 81 -2.79 -15.24 12.29
C VAL A 81 -2.48 -15.37 13.78
N GLN A 82 -3.37 -15.98 14.58
CA GLN A 82 -3.12 -16.19 16.00
C GLN A 82 -1.93 -17.12 16.25
N LYS A 83 -1.85 -18.22 15.51
CA LYS A 83 -0.82 -19.24 15.72
C LYS A 83 0.55 -18.80 15.21
N HIS A 84 0.59 -18.27 13.98
CA HIS A 84 1.84 -18.01 13.28
C HIS A 84 2.23 -16.55 13.29
N CYS A 85 1.27 -15.61 13.29
CA CYS A 85 1.58 -14.19 13.18
C CYS A 85 1.79 -13.50 14.53
N ALA A 86 1.01 -13.87 15.55
CA ALA A 86 1.05 -13.27 16.90
C ALA A 86 2.42 -13.27 17.61
N PRO A 87 3.31 -14.28 17.43
CA PRO A 87 4.66 -14.26 18.01
C PRO A 87 5.57 -13.13 17.51
N GLY A 88 5.20 -12.48 16.41
CA GLY A 88 5.96 -11.42 15.77
C GLY A 88 6.88 -11.91 14.65
N SER A 89 6.99 -11.11 13.58
CA SER A 89 7.82 -11.40 12.40
C SER A 89 9.18 -10.71 12.43
N ASN A 90 9.37 -9.75 13.32
CA ASN A 90 10.57 -8.91 13.35
C ASN A 90 11.43 -9.33 14.55
N PRO A 91 12.71 -9.73 14.34
CA PRO A 91 13.54 -10.26 15.40
C PRO A 91 13.87 -9.24 16.50
N ASP A 92 13.91 -7.95 16.16
CA ASP A 92 14.20 -6.87 17.11
C ASP A 92 12.91 -6.23 17.69
N PHE A 93 11.76 -6.42 17.03
CA PHE A 93 10.47 -5.81 17.39
C PHE A 93 9.34 -6.85 17.40
N ARG A 94 9.23 -7.64 18.48
CA ARG A 94 8.26 -8.74 18.60
C ARG A 94 6.80 -8.34 18.54
N ASN A 95 6.49 -7.07 18.82
CA ASN A 95 5.14 -6.54 18.71
C ASN A 95 4.66 -6.45 17.25
N LEU A 96 5.55 -6.54 16.24
CA LEU A 96 5.18 -6.50 14.83
C LEU A 96 4.71 -7.87 14.35
N GLN A 97 3.41 -8.02 14.17
CA GLN A 97 2.73 -9.29 13.91
C GLN A 97 2.42 -9.53 12.43
N HIS A 98 3.22 -8.97 11.52
CA HIS A 98 2.96 -9.00 10.08
C HIS A 98 3.20 -10.38 9.45
N ILE A 99 2.43 -10.78 8.45
CA ILE A 99 2.70 -11.99 7.65
C ILE A 99 4.11 -11.95 7.06
N PHE A 100 4.56 -10.79 6.56
CA PHE A 100 5.92 -10.59 6.06
C PHE A 100 6.69 -9.64 6.97
N THR A 101 7.96 -9.94 7.24
CA THR A 101 8.77 -9.10 8.13
C THR A 101 8.87 -7.67 7.63
N MET A 102 8.28 -6.74 8.40
CA MET A 102 8.44 -5.30 8.23
C MET A 102 9.73 -4.83 8.90
N LEU A 103 10.66 -4.26 8.13
CA LEU A 103 11.89 -3.65 8.66
C LEU A 103 11.62 -2.21 9.07
N VAL A 104 11.97 -1.83 10.30
CA VAL A 104 11.56 -0.52 10.85
C VAL A 104 12.68 0.44 11.20
N THR A 105 13.94 0.02 11.06
CA THR A 105 15.12 0.85 11.29
C THR A 105 16.12 0.76 10.15
N TRP A 106 16.93 1.79 9.95
CA TRP A 106 18.02 1.74 8.97
C TRP A 106 19.05 0.65 9.32
N THR A 107 19.28 0.40 10.61
CA THR A 107 20.11 -0.72 11.07
C THR A 107 19.61 -2.07 10.56
N GLN A 108 18.29 -2.30 10.58
CA GLN A 108 17.69 -3.50 9.99
C GLN A 108 17.86 -3.55 8.48
N ILE A 109 17.68 -2.42 7.78
CA ILE A 109 17.95 -2.34 6.33
C ILE A 109 19.41 -2.74 6.04
N ALA A 110 20.37 -2.17 6.76
CA ALA A 110 21.78 -2.44 6.56
C ALA A 110 22.21 -3.87 6.93
N LYS A 111 21.59 -4.47 7.95
CA LYS A 111 21.96 -5.80 8.44
C LYS A 111 21.17 -6.95 7.83
N ILE A 112 20.01 -6.68 7.24
CA ILE A 112 19.09 -7.70 6.73
C ILE A 112 18.85 -7.48 5.23
N LEU A 113 18.31 -6.32 4.83
CA LEU A 113 17.91 -6.09 3.43
C LEU A 113 19.12 -6.02 2.48
N ILE A 114 20.15 -5.25 2.82
CA ILE A 114 21.34 -5.12 1.95
C ILE A 114 22.03 -6.50 1.76
N PRO A 115 22.30 -7.29 2.83
CA PRO A 115 22.81 -8.65 2.68
C PRO A 115 21.85 -9.58 1.89
N ALA A 116 20.53 -9.41 2.04
CA ALA A 116 19.55 -10.18 1.26
C ALA A 116 19.66 -9.87 -0.24
N MET A 117 19.83 -8.59 -0.61
CA MET A 117 20.08 -8.18 -2.00
C MET A 117 21.35 -8.80 -2.56
N GLU A 118 22.45 -8.79 -1.79
CA GLU A 118 23.72 -9.40 -2.18
C GLU A 118 23.61 -10.92 -2.36
N LYS A 119 22.92 -11.61 -1.44
CA LYS A 119 22.61 -13.03 -1.57
C LYS A 119 21.82 -13.30 -2.84
N VAL A 120 20.78 -12.53 -3.12
CA VAL A 120 19.97 -12.67 -4.34
C VAL A 120 20.79 -12.43 -5.60
N ASP A 121 21.67 -11.43 -5.62
CA ASP A 121 22.52 -11.21 -6.81
C ASP A 121 23.55 -12.34 -7.01
N LYS A 122 23.96 -13.03 -5.95
CA LYS A 122 24.83 -14.22 -6.05
C LYS A 122 24.06 -15.44 -6.56
N ASP A 123 22.86 -15.69 -6.01
CA ASP A 123 22.05 -16.87 -6.34
C ASP A 123 21.36 -16.72 -7.70
N TYR A 124 20.99 -15.49 -8.05
CA TYR A 124 20.32 -15.10 -9.29
C TYR A 124 21.10 -13.99 -10.00
N PRO A 125 22.33 -14.28 -10.51
CA PRO A 125 23.15 -13.29 -11.16
C PRO A 125 22.44 -12.67 -12.35
N PHE A 126 22.59 -11.36 -12.50
CA PHE A 126 22.04 -10.65 -13.64
C PHE A 126 22.63 -11.25 -14.93
N LYS A 127 21.74 -11.77 -15.78
CA LYS A 127 22.06 -12.13 -17.15
C LYS A 127 21.39 -11.08 -18.00
N ALA A 128 22.18 -10.34 -18.77
CA ALA A 128 21.62 -9.48 -19.81
C ALA A 128 20.66 -10.35 -20.63
N PRO A 129 19.40 -9.90 -20.86
CA PRO A 129 18.52 -10.61 -21.75
C PRO A 129 19.29 -10.85 -23.05
N ALA A 130 19.34 -12.09 -23.52
CA ALA A 130 19.72 -12.30 -24.92
C ALA A 130 18.79 -11.42 -25.75
N ASP A 131 19.31 -10.74 -26.77
CA ASP A 131 18.50 -9.96 -27.70
C ASP A 131 17.64 -10.92 -28.53
N LEU A 132 16.61 -11.47 -27.88
CA LEU A 132 15.68 -12.43 -28.43
C LEU A 132 14.58 -11.71 -29.23
N GLY A 133 14.67 -10.38 -29.33
CA GLY A 133 13.60 -9.54 -29.87
C GLY A 133 12.28 -9.72 -29.13
N VAL A 134 11.23 -9.12 -29.68
CA VAL A 134 9.88 -9.51 -29.32
C VAL A 134 9.60 -10.87 -29.98
N ARG A 135 9.07 -11.82 -29.21
CA ARG A 135 8.74 -13.13 -29.77
C ARG A 135 7.74 -12.96 -30.92
N ASN A 136 7.95 -13.67 -32.03
CA ASN A 136 7.07 -13.61 -33.20
C ASN A 136 5.63 -14.06 -32.91
N ASP A 137 5.43 -14.85 -31.84
CA ASP A 137 4.11 -15.29 -31.37
C ASP A 137 3.43 -14.28 -30.42
N ASN A 138 4.05 -13.13 -30.18
CA ASN A 138 3.45 -12.07 -29.36
C ASN A 138 2.32 -11.38 -30.15
N ARG A 139 1.09 -11.55 -29.70
CA ARG A 139 -0.10 -10.88 -30.28
C ARG A 139 -0.03 -9.34 -30.32
N PHE A 140 0.86 -8.74 -29.53
CA PHE A 140 1.06 -7.29 -29.49
C PHE A 140 2.20 -6.82 -30.40
N HIS A 141 2.82 -7.71 -31.17
CA HIS A 141 3.86 -7.35 -32.13
C HIS A 141 3.37 -6.29 -33.13
N ASP A 142 4.15 -5.23 -33.34
CA ASP A 142 3.89 -4.04 -34.15
C ASP A 142 2.62 -3.23 -33.78
N THR A 143 2.06 -3.45 -32.59
CA THR A 143 0.89 -2.70 -32.12
C THR A 143 1.28 -1.42 -31.36
N ASP A 144 0.33 -0.51 -31.16
CA ASP A 144 0.55 0.67 -30.32
C ASP A 144 0.81 0.32 -28.84
N VAL A 145 0.37 -0.87 -28.39
CA VAL A 145 0.71 -1.40 -27.06
C VAL A 145 2.21 -1.64 -26.96
N GLU A 146 2.81 -2.30 -27.95
CA GLU A 146 4.25 -2.54 -27.97
C GLU A 146 5.03 -1.22 -28.06
N LYS A 147 4.62 -0.30 -28.94
CA LYS A 147 5.25 1.03 -29.04
C LYS A 147 5.19 1.78 -27.72
N GLY A 148 4.05 1.74 -27.02
CA GLY A 148 3.88 2.35 -25.71
C GLY A 148 4.77 1.72 -24.64
N ILE A 149 4.96 0.39 -24.65
CA ILE A 149 5.89 -0.31 -23.76
C ILE A 149 7.33 0.10 -24.05
N LYS A 150 7.76 0.06 -25.32
CA LYS A 150 9.10 0.48 -25.76
C LYS A 150 9.40 1.91 -25.30
N TRP A 151 8.48 2.84 -25.57
CA TRP A 151 8.60 4.23 -25.14
C TRP A 151 8.75 4.37 -23.62
N ARG A 152 7.99 3.62 -22.82
CA ARG A 152 8.13 3.64 -21.35
C ARG A 152 9.48 3.10 -20.90
N MET A 153 9.93 1.98 -21.44
CA MET A 153 11.24 1.42 -21.09
C MET A 153 12.40 2.36 -21.46
N ASP A 154 12.17 3.23 -22.44
CA ASP A 154 13.14 4.22 -22.91
C ASP A 154 13.18 5.51 -22.08
N LEU A 155 12.33 5.66 -21.06
CA LEU A 155 12.39 6.82 -20.17
C LEU A 155 13.73 6.86 -19.42
N PRO A 156 14.33 8.05 -19.19
CA PRO A 156 15.66 8.18 -18.60
C PRO A 156 15.85 7.41 -17.29
N PHE A 157 14.85 7.48 -16.40
CA PHE A 157 14.92 6.79 -15.11
C PHE A 157 14.93 5.27 -15.23
N HIS A 158 14.35 4.68 -16.28
CA HIS A 158 14.45 3.24 -16.54
C HIS A 158 15.80 2.86 -17.14
N ARG A 159 16.32 3.67 -18.07
CA ARG A 159 17.63 3.45 -18.71
C ARG A 159 18.82 3.61 -17.75
N GLU A 160 18.72 4.52 -16.79
CA GLU A 160 19.79 4.86 -15.85
C GLU A 160 19.68 4.16 -14.49
N THR A 161 18.70 3.26 -14.31
CA THR A 161 18.56 2.50 -13.06
C THR A 161 19.76 1.57 -12.86
N ASN A 162 20.48 1.75 -11.75
CA ASN A 162 21.64 0.95 -11.36
C ASN A 162 21.62 0.71 -9.84
N ARG A 163 22.64 0.02 -9.31
CA ARG A 163 22.72 -0.30 -7.88
C ARG A 163 22.79 0.94 -6.99
N GLU A 164 23.51 1.97 -7.42
CA GLU A 164 23.64 3.23 -6.70
C GLU A 164 22.31 3.99 -6.66
N SER A 165 21.64 4.15 -7.80
CA SER A 165 20.33 4.82 -7.85
C SER A 165 19.25 4.03 -7.11
N THR A 166 19.33 2.70 -7.07
CA THR A 166 18.50 1.84 -6.21
C THR A 166 18.73 2.17 -4.73
N MET A 167 19.98 2.31 -4.30
CA MET A 167 20.31 2.66 -2.91
C MET A 167 19.91 4.08 -2.54
N HIS A 168 20.05 5.05 -3.46
CA HIS A 168 19.54 6.42 -3.28
C HIS A 168 18.02 6.43 -3.15
N THR A 169 17.31 5.66 -3.98
CA THR A 169 15.85 5.50 -3.90
C THR A 169 15.44 4.87 -2.56
N LEU A 170 16.13 3.82 -2.12
CA LEU A 170 15.86 3.18 -0.83
C LEU A 170 16.04 4.15 0.35
N LYS A 171 17.15 4.92 0.36
CA LYS A 171 17.38 5.98 1.36
C LYS A 171 16.28 7.03 1.29
N TYR A 172 15.93 7.50 0.10
CA TYR A 172 14.89 8.50 -0.09
C TYR A 172 13.54 8.02 0.44
N LEU A 173 13.13 6.79 0.09
CA LEU A 173 11.89 6.20 0.58
C LEU A 173 11.89 6.06 2.11
N PHE A 174 13.01 5.66 2.71
CA PHE A 174 13.11 5.46 4.16
C PHE A 174 13.14 6.78 4.95
N PHE A 175 13.96 7.75 4.51
CA PHE A 175 14.19 9.00 5.25
C PHE A 175 13.23 10.12 4.86
N HIS A 176 12.73 10.16 3.62
CA HIS A 176 11.86 11.25 3.14
C HIS A 176 10.40 10.82 2.93
N MET A 177 10.14 9.58 2.51
CA MET A 177 8.77 9.08 2.30
C MET A 177 8.23 8.22 3.45
N ARG A 178 9.05 7.94 4.48
CA ARG A 178 8.79 7.05 5.62
C ARG A 178 8.78 5.56 5.31
N CYS A 179 8.17 5.11 4.22
CA CYS A 179 8.00 3.67 3.97
C CYS A 179 8.09 3.30 2.48
N GLY A 180 8.31 2.02 2.22
CA GLY A 180 8.37 1.46 0.88
C GLY A 180 8.42 -0.07 0.89
N ILE A 181 8.47 -0.65 -0.30
CA ILE A 181 8.68 -2.08 -0.50
C ILE A 181 9.78 -2.21 -1.55
N LEU A 182 10.88 -2.87 -1.19
CA LEU A 182 11.89 -3.26 -2.17
C LEU A 182 11.52 -4.63 -2.72
N VAL A 183 11.36 -4.71 -4.05
CA VAL A 183 11.06 -5.96 -4.76
C VAL A 183 12.17 -6.23 -5.76
N MET A 184 12.74 -7.44 -5.74
CA MET A 184 13.65 -7.89 -6.79
C MET A 184 12.99 -8.99 -7.61
N ILE A 185 12.99 -8.78 -8.92
CA ILE A 185 12.50 -9.76 -9.90
C ILE A 185 13.69 -10.25 -10.71
N ARG A 186 13.83 -11.57 -10.86
CA ARG A 186 14.90 -12.24 -11.60
C ARG A 186 14.32 -13.40 -12.39
N ASN A 187 14.67 -13.50 -13.67
CA ASN A 187 14.16 -14.54 -14.58
C ASN A 187 12.64 -14.69 -14.54
N GLY A 188 11.93 -13.55 -14.48
CA GLY A 188 10.48 -13.52 -14.36
C GLY A 188 9.94 -14.02 -13.03
N ARG A 189 10.71 -14.05 -11.93
CA ARG A 189 10.24 -14.50 -10.61
C ARG A 189 10.54 -13.48 -9.53
N VAL A 190 9.67 -13.37 -8.53
CA VAL A 190 9.87 -12.49 -7.37
C VAL A 190 10.79 -13.21 -6.39
N VAL A 191 12.06 -12.79 -6.33
CA VAL A 191 13.09 -13.43 -5.50
C VAL A 191 13.30 -12.74 -4.16
N LEU A 192 12.87 -11.47 -4.05
CA LEU A 192 12.91 -10.71 -2.80
C LEU A 192 11.72 -9.76 -2.72
N PHE A 193 11.08 -9.72 -1.55
CA PHE A 193 9.98 -8.83 -1.19
C PHE A 193 10.21 -8.32 0.23
N ALA A 194 10.66 -7.08 0.38
CA ALA A 194 11.06 -6.51 1.67
C ALA A 194 10.31 -5.20 1.95
N PRO A 195 9.22 -5.24 2.73
CA PRO A 195 8.55 -4.03 3.18
C PRO A 195 9.34 -3.37 4.32
N PHE A 196 9.34 -2.04 4.34
CA PHE A 196 9.98 -1.27 5.39
C PHE A 196 9.21 0.02 5.72
N ALA A 197 9.35 0.47 6.97
CA ALA A 197 8.78 1.72 7.46
C ALA A 197 9.65 2.32 8.57
N ASN A 198 10.21 3.51 8.36
CA ASN A 198 11.00 4.22 9.34
C ASN A 198 10.16 4.57 10.58
N LYS A 199 10.45 3.91 11.71
CA LYS A 199 9.75 4.16 12.97
C LYS A 199 10.06 5.53 13.58
N ASP A 200 11.24 6.07 13.28
CA ASP A 200 11.77 7.33 13.79
C ASP A 200 11.68 8.43 12.73
N TYR A 201 10.68 8.33 11.85
CA TYR A 201 10.51 9.26 10.74
C TYR A 201 10.22 10.68 11.22
N GLU A 202 10.99 11.62 10.68
CA GLU A 202 10.75 13.05 10.78
C GLU A 202 10.75 13.64 9.36
N ASN A 203 9.71 14.40 9.05
CA ASN A 203 9.64 15.15 7.81
C ASN A 203 10.44 16.46 7.90
N ASN A 204 10.76 17.01 6.74
CA ASN A 204 11.47 18.27 6.58
C ASN A 204 10.56 19.40 6.04
N TRP A 205 9.24 19.21 6.09
CA TRP A 205 8.27 20.14 5.48
C TRP A 205 7.25 20.71 6.46
N SER A 206 7.27 20.30 7.74
CA SER A 206 6.30 20.72 8.75
C SER A 206 6.23 22.24 8.94
N GLU A 207 7.36 22.94 8.80
CA GLU A 207 7.41 24.40 8.96
C GLU A 207 6.70 25.17 7.83
N TYR A 208 6.57 24.55 6.65
CA TYR A 208 5.86 25.12 5.51
C TYR A 208 4.39 24.72 5.47
N LEU A 209 3.95 23.85 6.39
CA LEU A 209 2.59 23.36 6.42
C LEU A 209 1.64 24.45 6.96
N LYS A 210 0.70 24.86 6.11
CA LYS A 210 -0.39 25.78 6.47
C LYS A 210 -1.69 24.99 6.62
N PHE A 211 -2.56 25.42 7.52
CA PHE A 211 -3.87 24.82 7.76
C PHE A 211 -4.97 25.68 7.14
N ASP A 212 -5.92 25.03 6.48
CA ASP A 212 -7.15 25.67 5.99
C ASP A 212 -8.14 25.84 7.15
N SER A 213 -7.85 26.79 8.04
CA SER A 213 -8.65 27.19 9.20
C SER A 213 -8.71 28.72 9.33
N ASP A 214 -9.69 29.23 10.05
CA ASP A 214 -9.99 30.66 10.16
C ASP A 214 -8.79 31.51 10.63
N ASP A 215 -7.97 30.97 11.54
CA ASP A 215 -6.76 31.60 12.05
C ASP A 215 -5.46 30.95 11.56
N GLY A 216 -5.57 29.97 10.65
CA GLY A 216 -4.44 29.20 10.12
C GLY A 216 -3.78 28.24 11.10
N THR A 217 -4.34 28.04 12.30
CA THR A 217 -3.77 27.19 13.34
C THR A 217 -4.21 25.73 13.26
N PHE A 218 -3.35 24.85 13.78
CA PHE A 218 -3.63 23.44 14.00
C PHE A 218 -4.87 23.20 14.86
N GLU A 219 -5.03 23.97 15.95
CA GLU A 219 -6.11 23.75 16.91
C GLU A 219 -7.47 24.15 16.34
N ALA A 220 -7.55 25.27 15.61
CA ALA A 220 -8.78 25.64 14.91
C ALA A 220 -9.15 24.60 13.85
N TYR A 221 -8.17 24.13 13.07
CA TYR A 221 -8.39 23.12 12.04
C TYR A 221 -8.98 21.81 12.58
N TYR A 222 -8.34 21.21 13.61
CA TYR A 222 -8.86 19.97 14.20
C TYR A 222 -10.07 20.20 15.10
N GLY A 223 -10.26 21.41 15.64
CA GLY A 223 -11.48 21.84 16.31
C GLY A 223 -12.67 21.76 15.37
N GLU A 224 -12.54 22.32 14.17
CA GLU A 224 -13.55 22.25 13.11
C GLU A 224 -13.78 20.80 12.65
N LYS A 225 -12.70 20.09 12.28
CA LYS A 225 -12.78 18.74 11.70
C LYS A 225 -13.52 17.73 12.58
N ARG A 226 -13.44 17.87 13.91
CA ARG A 226 -14.18 17.03 14.87
C ARG A 226 -15.70 17.07 14.69
N ASN A 227 -16.25 18.12 14.10
CA ASN A 227 -17.68 18.21 13.81
C ASN A 227 -18.07 17.44 12.53
N HIS A 228 -17.09 17.07 11.70
CA HIS A 228 -17.31 16.41 10.42
C HIS A 228 -16.88 14.94 10.42
N TYR A 229 -16.00 14.55 11.33
CA TYR A 229 -15.36 13.24 11.34
C TYR A 229 -15.27 12.64 12.74
N ARG A 230 -14.82 11.37 12.82
CA ARG A 230 -14.57 10.73 14.11
C ARG A 230 -13.50 11.50 14.89
N ARG A 231 -13.44 11.25 16.19
CA ARG A 231 -12.25 11.61 16.97
C ARG A 231 -11.03 10.87 16.43
N GLU A 232 -10.01 11.63 16.08
CA GLU A 232 -8.73 11.13 15.58
C GLU A 232 -7.65 11.21 16.67
N ASN A 233 -6.70 10.28 16.64
CA ASN A 233 -5.55 10.23 17.55
C ASN A 233 -4.36 10.94 16.91
N ILE A 234 -4.57 12.21 16.60
CA ILE A 234 -3.60 13.02 15.86
C ILE A 234 -2.30 13.11 16.66
N ILE A 235 -1.20 12.75 16.00
CA ILE A 235 0.16 12.97 16.50
C ILE A 235 0.37 14.48 16.58
N ARG A 236 0.56 14.99 17.80
CA ARG A 236 0.71 16.43 18.07
C ARG A 236 1.94 17.03 17.38
N ASP A 237 3.02 16.27 17.28
CA ASP A 237 4.24 16.70 16.60
C ASP A 237 4.08 16.54 15.08
N VAL A 238 3.87 17.66 14.39
CA VAL A 238 3.68 17.72 12.92
C VAL A 238 4.90 17.20 12.17
N ARG A 239 6.10 17.23 12.76
CA ARG A 239 7.32 16.65 12.15
C ARG A 239 7.22 15.15 11.97
N LYS A 240 6.35 14.47 12.71
CA LYS A 240 6.15 13.01 12.61
C LYS A 240 5.10 12.60 11.58
N TRP A 241 4.50 13.57 10.89
CA TRP A 241 3.49 13.31 9.86
C TRP A 241 4.14 12.94 8.55
N TRP A 242 3.49 12.06 7.77
CA TRP A 242 3.99 11.64 6.47
C TRP A 242 2.95 11.81 5.37
N ALA A 243 3.41 12.01 4.15
CA ALA A 243 2.55 12.10 2.97
C ALA A 243 2.39 10.72 2.31
N ASN A 244 1.19 10.45 1.80
CA ASN A 244 0.90 9.32 0.93
C ASN A 244 0.08 9.85 -0.26
N GLY A 245 0.79 10.24 -1.33
CA GLY A 245 0.22 11.10 -2.36
C GLY A 245 -0.25 12.42 -1.77
N ASN A 246 -1.49 12.82 -2.08
CA ASN A 246 -2.10 14.03 -1.55
C ASN A 246 -2.68 13.89 -0.14
N ILE A 247 -2.58 12.72 0.51
CA ILE A 247 -3.10 12.52 1.87
C ILE A 247 -2.01 12.64 2.91
N ILE A 248 -2.35 13.35 3.99
CA ILE A 248 -1.51 13.45 5.17
C ILE A 248 -1.89 12.36 6.17
N CYS A 249 -0.87 11.67 6.65
CA CYS A 249 -0.96 10.61 7.64
C CYS A 249 -0.30 11.09 8.93
N ASN A 250 -1.08 11.03 10.01
CA ASN A 250 -0.81 11.69 11.28
C ASN A 250 -1.38 10.88 12.47
N GLU A 251 -1.66 9.59 12.25
CA GLU A 251 -2.09 8.65 13.28
C GLU A 251 -1.29 7.36 13.12
N HIS A 252 -0.64 6.86 14.18
CA HIS A 252 -0.01 5.53 14.16
C HIS A 252 -1.02 4.41 14.39
N CYS A 253 -1.99 4.64 15.28
CA CYS A 253 -3.03 3.70 15.66
C CYS A 253 -4.38 4.40 15.83
N LYS A 254 -5.46 3.72 15.46
CA LYS A 254 -6.83 4.19 15.67
C LYS A 254 -7.27 4.13 17.14
N ASP A 255 -6.61 3.33 17.99
CA ASP A 255 -6.84 3.29 19.45
C ASP A 255 -5.65 3.96 20.18
N SER A 256 -5.95 4.99 20.98
CA SER A 256 -4.97 5.84 21.66
C SER A 256 -4.31 5.19 22.87
N ARG A 257 -4.80 4.04 23.33
CA ARG A 257 -4.35 3.42 24.59
C ARG A 257 -3.04 2.65 24.48
N ARG A 258 -2.51 2.47 23.26
CA ARG A 258 -1.47 1.45 23.01
C ARG A 258 -0.49 1.86 21.91
N HIS A 259 0.17 3.01 22.09
CA HIS A 259 1.20 3.50 21.16
C HIS A 259 2.30 2.44 20.88
N GLU A 260 2.58 1.60 21.88
CA GLU A 260 3.52 0.47 21.82
C GLU A 260 3.06 -0.70 20.92
N GLU A 261 1.78 -0.73 20.50
CA GLU A 261 1.21 -1.77 19.63
C GLU A 261 1.18 -1.38 18.13
N THR A 262 1.89 -0.30 17.76
CA THR A 262 1.90 0.20 16.38
C THR A 262 2.41 -0.87 15.39
N GLN A 263 1.57 -1.23 14.42
CA GLN A 263 1.94 -2.14 13.32
C GLN A 263 2.57 -1.42 12.13
N TYR A 264 2.62 -0.08 12.08
CA TYR A 264 3.18 0.74 10.98
C TYR A 264 2.50 0.59 9.59
N TRP A 265 2.10 -0.61 9.17
CA TRP A 265 1.38 -0.91 7.93
C TRP A 265 0.57 -2.23 8.06
N GLY A 266 -0.70 -2.27 7.64
CA GLY A 266 -1.50 -3.51 7.73
C GLY A 266 -1.17 -4.57 6.67
N ASP A 267 -1.20 -5.85 7.07
CA ASP A 267 -0.93 -7.01 6.20
C ASP A 267 -1.83 -7.12 4.97
N GLN A 268 -3.08 -6.65 5.08
CA GLN A 268 -4.05 -6.69 3.98
C GLN A 268 -3.51 -6.01 2.70
N PHE A 269 -2.59 -5.05 2.84
CA PHE A 269 -1.94 -4.38 1.71
C PHE A 269 -0.78 -5.20 1.14
N LEU A 270 0.05 -5.75 2.03
CA LEU A 270 1.28 -6.43 1.66
C LEU A 270 1.01 -7.80 1.01
N SER A 271 0.05 -8.56 1.55
CA SER A 271 -0.34 -9.87 1.00
C SER A 271 -0.91 -9.76 -0.41
N GLN A 272 -1.76 -8.76 -0.66
CA GLN A 272 -2.36 -8.51 -1.98
C GLN A 272 -1.30 -8.09 -3.01
N LEU A 273 -0.38 -7.21 -2.63
CA LEU A 273 0.72 -6.79 -3.50
C LEU A 273 1.67 -7.93 -3.82
N ARG A 274 2.08 -8.71 -2.81
CA ARG A 274 2.96 -9.86 -3.04
C ARG A 274 2.30 -10.90 -3.93
N ASP A 275 1.05 -11.27 -3.65
CA ASP A 275 0.30 -12.25 -4.45
C ASP A 275 0.09 -11.77 -5.90
N MET A 276 -0.17 -10.47 -6.12
CA MET A 276 -0.19 -9.89 -7.47
C MET A 276 1.14 -10.09 -8.19
N TYR A 277 2.28 -9.82 -7.53
CA TYR A 277 3.58 -10.04 -8.14
C TYR A 277 3.83 -11.53 -8.45
N TYR A 278 3.46 -12.44 -7.54
CA TYR A 278 3.56 -13.88 -7.81
C TYR A 278 2.73 -14.27 -9.03
N LEU A 279 1.48 -13.80 -9.15
CA LEU A 279 0.63 -14.11 -10.30
C LEU A 279 1.18 -13.58 -11.63
N LEU A 280 1.77 -12.38 -11.62
CA LEU A 280 2.31 -11.75 -12.84
C LEU A 280 3.62 -12.38 -13.33
N PHE A 281 4.43 -12.89 -12.40
CA PHE A 281 5.81 -13.28 -12.67
C PHE A 281 5.99 -14.80 -12.54
N ASP A 282 5.59 -15.37 -11.41
CA ASP A 282 5.79 -16.80 -11.10
C ASP A 282 4.62 -17.68 -11.57
N GLY A 283 3.44 -17.08 -11.71
CA GLY A 283 2.25 -17.73 -12.21
C GLY A 283 2.43 -18.11 -13.67
N GLN A 284 2.19 -19.38 -13.98
CA GLN A 284 1.77 -19.76 -15.32
C GLN A 284 0.45 -19.03 -15.61
N LEU A 285 0.53 -17.84 -16.21
CA LEU A 285 -0.51 -17.36 -17.12
C LEU A 285 -0.45 -18.24 -18.39
N SER A 286 -0.49 -19.57 -18.22
CA SER A 286 -0.43 -20.57 -19.29
C SER A 286 -1.68 -20.54 -20.16
N ASN A 287 -2.69 -19.75 -19.76
CA ASN A 287 -3.83 -19.41 -20.57
C ASN A 287 -4.11 -17.89 -20.53
N LEU A 288 -3.28 -17.09 -21.20
CA LEU A 288 -3.64 -15.72 -21.60
C LEU A 288 -4.58 -15.69 -22.81
N SER A 289 -4.75 -16.84 -23.48
CA SER A 289 -5.86 -17.09 -24.39
C SER A 289 -7.15 -17.23 -23.58
N GLU A 290 -7.90 -16.14 -23.53
CA GLU A 290 -9.34 -16.15 -23.26
C GLU A 290 -9.82 -16.58 -21.85
N PRO A 291 -9.84 -15.68 -20.86
CA PRO A 291 -10.96 -15.61 -19.94
C PRO A 291 -12.17 -14.87 -20.56
N TYR A 292 -12.06 -14.41 -21.81
CA TYR A 292 -13.03 -13.50 -22.45
C TYR A 292 -13.73 -14.04 -23.69
N GLY A 293 -13.27 -15.15 -24.27
CA GLY A 293 -13.76 -15.74 -25.53
C GLY A 293 -15.18 -16.28 -25.47
N PHE A 294 -15.80 -16.32 -24.28
CA PHE A 294 -17.18 -16.77 -24.11
C PHE A 294 -18.18 -15.64 -23.80
N LEU A 295 -17.76 -14.38 -23.80
CA LEU A 295 -18.60 -13.30 -23.21
C LEU A 295 -19.02 -12.15 -24.12
N PHE A 296 -18.27 -11.82 -25.19
CA PHE A 296 -18.71 -10.95 -26.31
C PHE A 296 -19.65 -11.65 -27.28
N ASP A 297 -19.03 -12.62 -27.97
CA ASP A 297 -19.42 -13.16 -29.26
C ASP A 297 -18.93 -14.61 -29.28
N ARG A 298 -19.44 -15.46 -30.17
CA ARG A 298 -18.88 -16.81 -30.38
C ARG A 298 -17.54 -16.78 -31.14
N ASP A 299 -17.26 -15.68 -31.85
CA ASP A 299 -16.01 -15.36 -32.56
C ASP A 299 -15.84 -13.83 -32.60
N ASP A 300 -14.74 -13.31 -32.06
CA ASP A 300 -14.46 -11.87 -31.92
C ASP A 300 -14.03 -11.18 -33.23
N LYS A 301 -13.94 -11.95 -34.33
CA LYS A 301 -13.61 -11.45 -35.67
C LYS A 301 -14.83 -11.31 -36.58
N ASP A 302 -15.99 -11.79 -36.14
CA ASP A 302 -17.24 -11.80 -36.91
C ASP A 302 -18.32 -10.97 -36.18
N PRO A 303 -18.52 -9.69 -36.58
CA PRO A 303 -19.52 -8.80 -35.98
C PRO A 303 -20.97 -9.31 -36.05
N SER A 304 -21.23 -10.38 -36.83
CA SER A 304 -22.55 -11.00 -36.89
C SER A 304 -22.83 -11.98 -35.75
N GLN A 305 -21.80 -12.32 -34.96
CA GLN A 305 -21.90 -13.21 -33.80
C GLN A 305 -21.97 -12.47 -32.47
N ASP A 306 -22.09 -11.14 -32.53
CA ASP A 306 -22.30 -10.28 -31.38
C ASP A 306 -23.58 -10.67 -30.64
N LEU A 307 -23.46 -11.02 -29.36
CA LEU A 307 -24.63 -11.24 -28.52
C LEU A 307 -25.20 -9.87 -28.10
N PRO A 308 -26.48 -9.56 -28.41
CA PRO A 308 -27.06 -8.28 -28.06
C PRO A 308 -27.12 -8.11 -26.53
N LEU A 309 -26.62 -6.97 -26.04
CA LEU A 309 -26.63 -6.57 -24.63
C LEU A 309 -28.05 -6.24 -24.14
N GLU A 310 -28.94 -7.24 -24.06
CA GLU A 310 -30.33 -7.03 -23.64
C GLU A 310 -30.49 -7.07 -22.11
N GLN A 311 -29.57 -7.71 -21.38
CA GLN A 311 -29.73 -8.03 -19.95
C GLN A 311 -29.19 -6.94 -18.99
N PHE A 312 -28.36 -5.99 -19.47
CA PHE A 312 -27.80 -4.92 -18.65
C PHE A 312 -28.04 -3.54 -19.27
N LYS A 313 -29.31 -3.17 -19.50
CA LYS A 313 -29.66 -1.75 -19.65
C LYS A 313 -29.46 -1.07 -18.30
N TYR A 314 -28.33 -0.40 -18.12
CA TYR A 314 -28.03 0.33 -16.89
C TYR A 314 -28.99 1.51 -16.73
N ASN A 315 -29.90 1.45 -15.76
CA ASN A 315 -30.74 2.58 -15.34
C ASN A 315 -29.91 3.74 -14.73
N SER A 316 -28.61 3.57 -14.52
CA SER A 316 -27.70 4.52 -13.86
C SER A 316 -27.11 5.59 -14.77
N TRP A 317 -27.37 5.55 -16.09
CA TRP A 317 -26.96 6.62 -16.99
C TRP A 317 -27.82 7.86 -16.75
N LYS A 318 -27.22 8.88 -16.14
CA LYS A 318 -27.89 10.15 -15.85
C LYS A 318 -27.83 11.06 -17.09
N LYS A 319 -28.98 11.60 -17.47
CA LYS A 319 -29.11 12.68 -18.47
C LYS A 319 -29.34 14.00 -17.72
N GLU A 320 -28.29 14.51 -17.08
CA GLU A 320 -28.37 15.75 -16.29
C GLU A 320 -28.11 16.97 -17.19
N PRO A 321 -29.07 17.91 -17.33
CA PRO A 321 -28.92 19.08 -18.19
C PRO A 321 -27.86 20.10 -17.72
N GLU A 322 -27.51 20.06 -16.44
CA GLU A 322 -26.64 21.03 -15.78
C GLU A 322 -25.16 20.93 -16.20
N PHE A 323 -24.72 19.83 -16.80
CA PHE A 323 -23.35 19.65 -17.29
C PHE A 323 -23.19 19.87 -18.81
N HIS A 324 -24.25 20.30 -19.51
CA HIS A 324 -24.25 20.55 -20.97
C HIS A 324 -23.20 21.55 -21.47
N HIS A 325 -22.59 22.35 -20.58
CA HIS A 325 -21.59 23.34 -20.95
C HIS A 325 -20.19 22.75 -21.22
N MET A 326 -19.99 21.44 -21.01
CA MET A 326 -18.72 20.75 -21.26
C MET A 326 -18.87 19.67 -22.34
N VAL A 327 -18.88 20.09 -23.61
CA VAL A 327 -18.63 19.29 -24.83
C VAL A 327 -19.60 18.10 -25.07
N HIS A 328 -20.63 18.34 -25.91
CA HIS A 328 -21.58 17.38 -26.51
C HIS A 328 -22.44 16.52 -25.53
N PRO A 329 -23.69 16.14 -25.90
CA PRO A 329 -24.62 15.41 -25.03
C PRO A 329 -24.24 13.92 -24.97
N VAL A 330 -23.09 13.62 -24.35
CA VAL A 330 -22.68 12.24 -24.08
C VAL A 330 -23.28 11.85 -22.72
N PRO A 331 -23.95 10.69 -22.61
CA PRO A 331 -24.46 10.24 -21.32
C PRO A 331 -23.30 10.05 -20.33
N TYR A 332 -23.50 10.40 -19.07
CA TYR A 332 -22.51 10.26 -18.01
C TYR A 332 -22.81 9.05 -17.13
N LEU A 333 -21.76 8.33 -16.73
CA LEU A 333 -21.87 7.22 -15.79
C LEU A 333 -21.60 7.71 -14.38
N ASP A 334 -22.56 7.49 -13.48
CA ASP A 334 -22.36 7.72 -12.04
C ASP A 334 -21.42 6.64 -11.48
N ALA A 335 -20.24 7.05 -11.01
CA ALA A 335 -19.25 6.15 -10.43
C ALA A 335 -19.63 5.63 -9.03
N GLN A 336 -20.73 6.12 -8.45
CA GLN A 336 -21.32 5.64 -7.19
C GLN A 336 -20.32 5.56 -6.04
N ILE A 337 -19.93 6.73 -5.52
CA ILE A 337 -18.92 6.80 -4.46
C ILE A 337 -19.41 6.08 -3.21
N THR A 338 -18.56 5.23 -2.63
CA THR A 338 -18.95 4.34 -1.52
C THR A 338 -18.76 4.96 -0.13
N ALA A 339 -17.98 6.05 -0.02
CA ALA A 339 -17.72 6.74 1.23
C ALA A 339 -17.08 8.12 1.02
N TRP A 340 -17.33 9.04 1.96
CA TRP A 340 -16.62 10.31 2.05
C TRP A 340 -15.26 10.12 2.75
N ASN A 341 -14.17 10.34 2.01
CA ASN A 341 -12.84 10.34 2.62
C ASN A 341 -12.54 11.69 3.27
N LEU A 342 -12.58 11.70 4.60
CA LEU A 342 -12.36 12.88 5.45
C LEU A 342 -10.94 12.95 6.03
N ARG A 343 -10.00 12.17 5.48
CA ARG A 343 -8.58 12.30 5.84
C ARG A 343 -8.04 13.64 5.38
N ASP A 344 -7.01 14.11 6.07
CA ASP A 344 -6.32 15.35 5.73
C ASP A 344 -5.67 15.25 4.36
N LYS A 345 -5.80 16.32 3.57
CA LYS A 345 -5.31 16.41 2.20
C LYS A 345 -4.40 17.63 2.04
N LYS A 346 -3.30 17.45 1.33
CA LYS A 346 -2.43 18.53 0.86
C LYS A 346 -2.45 18.55 -0.66
N ILE A 347 -3.01 19.62 -1.22
CA ILE A 347 -2.99 19.90 -2.66
C ILE A 347 -1.86 20.91 -2.91
N ALA A 348 -1.15 20.79 -4.03
CA ALA A 348 -0.13 21.76 -4.43
C ALA A 348 -0.71 23.19 -4.43
N GLY A 349 0.07 24.17 -3.97
CA GLY A 349 -0.35 25.57 -3.88
C GLY A 349 -1.38 25.93 -2.79
N HIS A 350 -2.07 24.96 -2.18
CA HIS A 350 -3.12 25.22 -1.19
C HIS A 350 -2.72 24.81 0.25
N PRO A 351 -3.29 25.45 1.29
CA PRO A 351 -3.19 24.94 2.66
C PRO A 351 -3.74 23.51 2.79
N MET A 352 -3.29 22.78 3.81
CA MET A 352 -3.83 21.47 4.14
C MET A 352 -5.30 21.59 4.52
N THR A 353 -6.14 20.73 3.94
CA THR A 353 -7.58 20.80 4.07
C THR A 353 -8.18 19.42 4.27
N PHE A 354 -9.46 19.37 4.65
CA PHE A 354 -10.27 18.15 4.61
C PHE A 354 -11.56 18.44 3.87
N LEU A 355 -12.24 17.37 3.45
CA LEU A 355 -13.49 17.50 2.73
C LEU A 355 -14.61 18.01 3.65
N ARG A 356 -15.16 19.19 3.37
CA ARG A 356 -16.35 19.73 4.04
C ARG A 356 -17.59 19.41 3.22
N LYS A 357 -18.36 18.40 3.66
CA LYS A 357 -19.55 17.92 2.93
C LYS A 357 -20.55 19.04 2.61
N ASP A 358 -20.70 20.01 3.51
CA ASP A 358 -21.61 21.14 3.33
C ASP A 358 -21.27 22.01 2.12
N LYS A 359 -20.00 22.06 1.68
CA LYS A 359 -19.58 22.78 0.46
C LYS A 359 -20.10 22.15 -0.83
N PHE A 360 -20.67 20.94 -0.76
CA PHE A 360 -21.27 20.23 -1.90
C PHE A 360 -22.80 20.33 -1.91
N LYS A 361 -23.43 20.92 -0.87
CA LYS A 361 -24.89 21.14 -0.87
C LYS A 361 -25.28 22.07 -2.03
N GLY A 362 -26.31 21.68 -2.78
CA GLY A 362 -26.83 22.45 -3.90
C GLY A 362 -26.04 22.36 -5.22
N ARG A 363 -25.08 21.43 -5.33
CA ARG A 363 -24.29 21.16 -6.56
C ARG A 363 -24.68 19.83 -7.24
N GLY A 364 -25.99 19.54 -7.27
CA GLY A 364 -26.55 18.23 -7.65
C GLY A 364 -26.63 17.24 -6.47
N GLU A 365 -27.50 16.23 -6.56
CA GLU A 365 -27.61 15.16 -5.55
C GLU A 365 -26.39 14.22 -5.65
N PHE A 366 -25.30 14.62 -5.01
CA PHE A 366 -24.09 13.80 -4.92
C PHE A 366 -24.22 12.79 -3.77
N THR A 367 -24.66 11.58 -4.08
CA THR A 367 -24.82 10.50 -3.10
C THR A 367 -23.51 9.75 -2.89
N ALA A 368 -23.12 9.56 -1.62
CA ALA A 368 -22.01 8.69 -1.28
C ALA A 368 -22.30 7.89 -0.01
N GLY A 369 -22.20 6.57 -0.11
CA GLY A 369 -22.55 5.68 1.00
C GLY A 369 -22.34 4.20 0.71
N LYS A 370 -22.51 3.39 1.76
CA LYS A 370 -22.23 1.94 1.75
C LYS A 370 -23.21 1.16 0.86
N GLU A 371 -24.35 1.72 0.53
CA GLU A 371 -25.33 1.19 -0.41
C GLU A 371 -24.73 0.95 -1.81
N HIS A 372 -23.70 1.70 -2.19
CA HIS A 372 -22.95 1.51 -3.43
C HIS A 372 -21.79 0.51 -3.31
N TYR A 373 -21.50 0.02 -2.10
CA TYR A 373 -20.34 -0.83 -1.87
C TYR A 373 -20.59 -2.26 -2.33
N ILE A 374 -19.79 -2.73 -3.28
CA ILE A 374 -19.74 -4.12 -3.71
C ILE A 374 -18.54 -4.81 -3.04
N PRO A 375 -18.74 -5.91 -2.27
CA PRO A 375 -17.65 -6.70 -1.72
C PRO A 375 -16.62 -7.09 -2.79
N MET A 376 -15.34 -7.12 -2.43
CA MET A 376 -14.28 -7.21 -3.43
C MET A 376 -14.31 -8.52 -4.25
N TYR A 377 -14.70 -9.64 -3.65
CA TYR A 377 -14.85 -10.92 -4.35
C TYR A 377 -16.04 -10.91 -5.31
N GLU A 378 -17.13 -10.21 -4.99
CA GLU A 378 -18.29 -10.04 -5.87
C GLU A 378 -17.93 -9.26 -7.14
N GLN A 379 -16.91 -8.40 -7.07
CA GLN A 379 -16.42 -7.67 -8.25
C GLN A 379 -15.82 -8.61 -9.31
N SER A 380 -15.39 -9.82 -8.95
CA SER A 380 -14.90 -10.83 -9.90
C SER A 380 -15.97 -11.36 -10.86
N LYS A 381 -17.26 -11.15 -10.53
CA LYS A 381 -18.39 -11.54 -11.39
C LYS A 381 -18.51 -10.65 -12.63
N PHE A 382 -17.82 -9.51 -12.68
CA PHE A 382 -17.88 -8.58 -13.79
C PHE A 382 -16.70 -8.76 -14.75
N LYS A 383 -16.99 -8.82 -16.05
CA LYS A 383 -15.96 -8.89 -17.11
C LYS A 383 -15.17 -7.59 -17.22
N TYR A 384 -15.84 -6.44 -17.10
CA TYR A 384 -15.20 -5.12 -17.14
C TYR A 384 -15.33 -4.43 -15.79
N ILE A 385 -14.21 -3.94 -15.27
CA ILE A 385 -14.18 -3.16 -14.05
C ILE A 385 -13.65 -1.76 -14.39
N LEU A 386 -14.52 -0.75 -14.26
CA LEU A 386 -14.11 0.63 -14.35
C LEU A 386 -13.32 0.99 -13.08
N TYR A 387 -12.07 1.38 -13.26
CA TYR A 387 -11.19 1.76 -12.17
C TYR A 387 -10.89 3.25 -12.21
N VAL A 388 -11.47 3.97 -11.25
CA VAL A 388 -11.18 5.38 -10.99
C VAL A 388 -10.15 5.46 -9.88
N GLU A 389 -9.03 6.14 -10.14
CA GLU A 389 -7.98 6.31 -9.14
C GLU A 389 -8.49 7.07 -7.91
N GLY A 390 -8.09 6.58 -6.74
CA GLY A 390 -8.33 7.24 -5.46
C GLY A 390 -7.11 7.09 -4.56
N HIS A 391 -7.26 7.41 -3.28
CA HIS A 391 -6.15 7.47 -2.31
C HIS A 391 -5.31 6.22 -2.06
N CYS A 392 -5.78 5.06 -2.48
CA CYS A 392 -5.13 3.78 -2.21
C CYS A 392 -5.07 3.01 -3.53
N ALA A 393 -4.59 3.72 -4.55
CA ALA A 393 -4.69 3.30 -5.93
C ALA A 393 -4.05 1.91 -6.13
N ALA A 394 -2.79 1.78 -5.73
CA ALA A 394 -2.02 0.56 -5.89
C ALA A 394 -2.67 -0.67 -5.24
N ASN A 395 -3.24 -0.55 -4.03
CA ASN A 395 -3.83 -1.70 -3.36
C ASN A 395 -5.09 -2.22 -4.05
N ARG A 396 -6.02 -1.30 -4.37
CA ARG A 396 -7.24 -1.70 -5.08
C ARG A 396 -6.88 -2.27 -6.43
N TYR A 397 -5.98 -1.62 -7.16
CA TYR A 397 -5.54 -2.09 -8.47
C TYR A 397 -4.90 -3.48 -8.39
N ALA A 398 -4.02 -3.71 -7.42
CA ALA A 398 -3.39 -5.01 -7.19
C ALA A 398 -4.42 -6.10 -6.90
N PHE A 399 -5.48 -5.80 -6.14
CA PHE A 399 -6.57 -6.74 -5.95
C PHE A 399 -7.29 -7.06 -7.27
N LEU A 400 -7.67 -6.04 -8.03
CA LEU A 400 -8.44 -6.18 -9.28
C LEU A 400 -7.69 -7.00 -10.33
N MET A 401 -6.36 -6.88 -10.40
CA MET A 401 -5.51 -7.65 -11.33
C MET A 401 -5.60 -9.17 -11.11
N ARG A 402 -6.13 -9.62 -9.96
CA ARG A 402 -6.29 -11.04 -9.61
C ARG A 402 -7.68 -11.59 -9.92
N LEU A 403 -8.60 -10.75 -10.38
CA LEU A 403 -10.00 -11.13 -10.58
C LEU A 403 -10.28 -11.77 -11.94
N GLY A 404 -9.32 -11.74 -12.88
CA GLY A 404 -9.54 -12.21 -14.25
C GLY A 404 -10.45 -11.30 -15.09
N SER A 405 -10.67 -10.07 -14.64
CA SER A 405 -11.47 -9.05 -15.33
C SER A 405 -10.61 -8.09 -16.16
N VAL A 406 -11.19 -7.49 -17.21
CA VAL A 406 -10.58 -6.36 -17.92
C VAL A 406 -10.75 -5.10 -17.08
N ILE A 407 -9.63 -4.48 -16.69
CA ILE A 407 -9.65 -3.23 -15.94
C ILE A 407 -9.62 -2.06 -16.91
N LEU A 408 -10.70 -1.29 -16.95
CA LEU A 408 -10.78 -0.04 -17.69
C LEU A 408 -10.33 1.09 -16.75
N LYS A 409 -9.05 1.43 -16.82
CA LYS A 409 -8.47 2.50 -16.00
C LYS A 409 -8.84 3.87 -16.58
N VAL A 410 -9.51 4.69 -15.77
CA VAL A 410 -9.82 6.08 -16.14
C VAL A 410 -8.53 6.90 -16.14
N SER A 411 -8.33 7.70 -17.20
CA SER A 411 -7.21 8.63 -17.31
C SER A 411 -7.20 9.60 -16.12
N SER A 412 -6.09 9.63 -15.39
CA SER A 412 -5.95 10.50 -14.22
C SER A 412 -5.73 11.95 -14.63
N LYS A 413 -6.34 12.88 -13.91
CA LYS A 413 -6.04 14.33 -14.01
C LYS A 413 -4.96 14.80 -13.03
N CYS A 414 -4.53 13.92 -12.12
CA CYS A 414 -3.43 14.19 -11.21
C CYS A 414 -2.25 13.33 -11.66
N VAL A 415 -1.33 13.92 -12.41
CA VAL A 415 -0.13 13.24 -12.90
C VAL A 415 1.04 13.69 -12.03
N ALA A 416 1.91 12.75 -11.64
CA ALA A 416 2.98 13.00 -10.66
C ALA A 416 4.08 13.95 -11.17
N ASP A 417 4.12 14.23 -12.47
CA ASP A 417 5.00 15.21 -13.12
C ASP A 417 4.49 16.66 -13.01
N GLU A 418 3.22 16.85 -12.63
CA GLU A 418 2.60 18.17 -12.40
C GLU A 418 2.44 18.51 -10.90
N MET A 419 2.87 17.63 -9.98
CA MET A 419 2.92 17.87 -8.53
C MET A 419 4.29 18.33 -8.08
#